data_AF-A0ABD1VRU2-F1
#
_entry.id   AF-A0ABD1VRU2-F1
#
_cell.length_a   1.000
_cell.length_b   1.000
_cell.length_c   1.000
_cell.angle_alpha   90.00
_cell.angle_beta   90.00
_cell.angle_gamma   90.00
#
_symmetry.space_group_name_H-M   'P 1'
#
loop_
_entity.id
_entity.type
_entity.pdbx_description
1 polymer ?
#
loop_
_entity_poly.entity_id
_entity_poly.type
_entity_poly.pdbx_seq_one_letter_code
_entity_poly.pdbx_strand_id
1 'polypeptide(L)'
;MITAVGGNGGYSGGKQFVTAEELREKLSHLRHEKALIVKLVDIVDFNGSFLARVRDLAGANPIILVVTKVDLLPKGTDLNCVGDWVVEATMKKRLNVLSVHLTSSKSLVGIAGVVSEIQKEKKGRDVYILGSANVGKSAFINAVLKMMSYKDPVAAAARKYKPIQSAVPGTTLGPIQIDAFLSGGKLYDTPGVHLHHRQAAVIHSEDLPALAPQSRIRGRSFPNPQIPLDKLTADRLKSNGLNGLSIFWGGLVRVDVMKVLPETLLTFYGPKSLQIHIVPTEEADEFYLKEVGVLLTPPSEKQKLDNWMGLETKRELQIKYEDFERPACDVAISGLGWISVEPVSQLLRTSDSSEGETV
;
A
#
# COMPACT_ATOMS: atom_id res chain seq x y z
N MET A 1 1.28 8.23 -8.93
CA MET A 1 0.48 7.99 -7.71
C MET A 1 -0.74 8.89 -7.80
N ILE A 2 -1.94 8.30 -7.72
CA ILE A 2 -3.19 9.06 -7.64
C ILE A 2 -3.64 9.04 -6.17
N THR A 3 -3.92 10.22 -5.64
CA THR A 3 -4.45 10.39 -4.27
C THR A 3 -5.93 10.02 -4.26
N ALA A 4 -6.38 9.31 -3.22
CA ALA A 4 -7.80 9.21 -2.92
C ALA A 4 -8.19 10.46 -2.15
N VAL A 5 -8.85 11.44 -2.77
CA VAL A 5 -9.56 12.53 -2.06
C VAL A 5 -10.75 12.96 -2.92
N GLY A 6 -11.90 13.33 -2.36
CA GLY A 6 -12.25 13.54 -0.96
C GLY A 6 -13.41 12.69 -0.43
N GLY A 7 -13.75 13.03 0.81
CA GLY A 7 -14.64 12.30 1.70
C GLY A 7 -14.19 12.44 3.16
N ASN A 8 -15.14 12.44 4.10
CA ASN A 8 -14.92 12.52 5.55
C ASN A 8 -14.76 11.13 6.20
N GLY A 9 -14.53 10.08 5.39
CA GLY A 9 -14.49 8.70 5.86
C GLY A 9 -13.30 8.41 6.76
N GLY A 10 -13.48 7.50 7.70
CA GLY A 10 -12.46 7.16 8.67
C GLY A 10 -13.01 6.16 9.66
N TYR A 11 -12.18 5.74 10.61
CA TYR A 11 -12.63 4.83 11.64
C TYR A 11 -13.68 5.49 12.55
N SER A 12 -14.96 5.13 12.42
CA SER A 12 -16.00 5.51 13.37
C SER A 12 -15.62 5.03 14.77
N GLY A 13 -15.62 5.97 15.71
CA GLY A 13 -15.23 5.76 17.10
C GLY A 13 -13.79 6.13 17.40
N GLY A 14 -13.48 7.45 17.44
CA GLY A 14 -12.35 8.01 18.21
C GLY A 14 -11.03 7.26 18.12
N LYS A 15 -10.71 6.63 16.97
CA LYS A 15 -9.51 5.80 16.88
C LYS A 15 -8.29 6.72 16.85
N GLN A 16 -7.43 6.46 17.82
CA GLN A 16 -6.15 7.04 18.22
C GLN A 16 -5.13 7.25 17.09
N PHE A 17 -5.51 7.95 16.02
CA PHE A 17 -4.60 8.33 14.95
C PHE A 17 -4.12 9.75 15.15
N VAL A 18 -2.84 9.96 14.85
CA VAL A 18 -2.18 11.26 14.96
C VAL A 18 -1.95 11.77 13.54
N THR A 19 -2.21 13.06 13.29
CA THR A 19 -1.90 13.67 11.99
C THR A 19 -0.38 13.72 11.78
N ALA A 20 0.06 13.97 10.54
CA ALA A 20 1.49 14.09 10.28
C ALA A 20 2.09 15.29 11.02
N GLU A 21 1.31 16.36 11.18
CA GLU A 21 1.65 17.60 11.86
C GLU A 21 1.76 17.38 13.37
N GLU A 22 0.74 16.79 14.00
CA GLU A 22 0.77 16.46 15.44
C GLU A 22 1.91 15.50 15.79
N LEU A 23 2.22 14.51 14.92
CA LEU A 23 3.35 13.63 15.16
C LEU A 23 4.67 14.42 15.12
N ARG A 24 4.81 15.35 14.16
CA ARG A 24 6.01 16.19 14.06
C ARG A 24 6.17 17.06 15.29
N GLU A 25 5.10 17.66 15.80
CA GLU A 25 5.17 18.46 17.04
C GLU A 25 5.63 17.60 18.22
N LYS A 26 4.97 16.44 18.43
CA LYS A 26 5.29 15.52 19.53
C LYS A 26 6.69 14.95 19.45
N LEU A 27 7.20 14.68 18.26
CA LEU A 27 8.50 14.05 18.02
C LEU A 27 9.58 15.01 17.54
N SER A 28 9.32 16.32 17.55
CA SER A 28 10.26 17.35 17.10
C SER A 28 11.58 17.32 17.88
N HIS A 29 11.54 16.90 19.15
CA HIS A 29 12.71 16.75 20.02
C HIS A 29 13.69 15.67 19.53
N LEU A 30 13.21 14.64 18.82
CA LEU A 30 14.05 13.49 18.39
C LEU A 30 15.24 13.92 17.55
N ARG A 31 15.14 15.03 16.81
CA ARG A 31 16.23 15.55 15.98
C ARG A 31 17.47 15.95 16.79
N HIS A 32 17.30 16.20 18.09
CA HIS A 32 18.35 16.61 19.03
C HIS A 32 18.82 15.46 19.92
N GLU A 33 18.15 14.30 19.84
CA GLU A 33 18.48 13.11 20.63
C GLU A 33 19.28 12.10 19.81
N LYS A 34 19.96 11.20 20.51
CA LYS A 34 20.68 10.07 19.90
C LYS A 34 19.70 8.93 19.62
N ALA A 35 19.05 8.97 18.46
CA ALA A 35 18.04 8.01 18.07
C ALA A 35 18.43 7.22 16.82
N LEU A 36 17.98 5.97 16.72
CA LEU A 36 17.95 5.17 15.51
C LEU A 36 16.49 5.08 15.04
N ILE A 37 16.21 5.56 13.84
CA ILE A 37 14.85 5.54 13.30
C ILE A 37 14.67 4.30 12.44
N VAL A 38 13.66 3.50 12.74
CA VAL A 38 13.20 2.40 11.88
C VAL A 38 11.91 2.86 11.22
N LYS A 39 12.00 3.23 9.94
CA LYS A 39 10.86 3.74 9.16
C LYS A 39 10.21 2.58 8.42
N LEU A 40 8.92 2.35 8.67
CA LEU A 40 8.13 1.32 8.03
C LEU A 40 7.35 1.90 6.84
N VAL A 41 7.32 1.16 5.74
CA VAL A 41 6.55 1.46 4.53
C VAL A 41 5.91 0.16 4.02
N ASP A 42 4.64 0.20 3.61
CA ASP A 42 3.88 -0.96 3.14
C ASP A 42 4.15 -1.16 1.65
N ILE A 43 4.60 -2.35 1.21
CA ILE A 43 4.94 -2.54 -0.21
C ILE A 43 3.73 -2.38 -1.14
N VAL A 44 2.54 -2.81 -0.71
CA VAL A 44 1.32 -2.79 -1.53
C VAL A 44 0.86 -1.35 -1.77
N ASP A 45 1.21 -0.45 -0.86
CA ASP A 45 0.93 0.96 -0.95
C ASP A 45 2.16 1.78 -0.57
N PHE A 46 3.28 1.50 -1.25
CA PHE A 46 4.58 2.09 -0.90
C PHE A 46 4.50 3.60 -0.91
N ASN A 47 3.92 4.12 -1.98
CA ASN A 47 3.77 5.54 -2.21
C ASN A 47 2.83 6.18 -1.17
N GLY A 48 1.63 5.63 -0.93
CA GLY A 48 0.67 6.21 0.02
C GLY A 48 1.07 6.06 1.49
N SER A 49 1.87 5.03 1.83
CA SER A 49 2.39 4.84 3.20
C SER A 49 3.73 5.54 3.47
N PHE A 50 4.36 6.11 2.44
CA PHE A 50 5.64 6.79 2.59
C PHE A 50 5.49 8.12 3.33
N LEU A 51 5.76 8.12 4.63
CA LEU A 51 5.78 9.35 5.42
C LEU A 51 6.87 10.32 4.90
N ALA A 52 6.44 11.35 4.19
CA ALA A 52 7.30 12.42 3.68
C ALA A 52 7.83 13.28 4.83
N ARG A 53 8.96 13.97 4.60
CA ARG A 53 9.56 14.90 5.56
C ARG A 53 9.90 14.28 6.93
N VAL A 54 10.20 12.98 6.96
CA VAL A 54 10.68 12.30 8.17
C VAL A 54 12.00 12.88 8.69
N ARG A 55 12.76 13.59 7.85
CA ARG A 55 13.98 14.28 8.26
C ARG A 55 13.72 15.49 9.16
N ASP A 56 12.53 16.08 9.10
CA ASP A 56 12.17 17.23 9.93
C ASP A 56 12.08 16.83 11.41
N LEU A 57 11.62 15.59 11.69
CA LEU A 57 11.60 15.01 13.04
C LEU A 57 12.88 14.26 13.38
N ALA A 58 13.49 13.54 12.42
CA ALA A 58 14.66 12.69 12.71
C ALA A 58 15.98 13.46 12.74
N GLY A 59 16.05 14.63 12.10
CA GLY A 59 17.32 15.35 11.91
C GLY A 59 18.38 14.48 11.21
N ALA A 60 19.58 14.49 11.78
CA ALA A 60 20.73 13.73 11.29
C ALA A 60 20.74 12.26 11.75
N ASN A 61 19.73 11.81 12.51
CA ASN A 61 19.69 10.44 13.01
C ASN A 61 19.69 9.41 11.88
N PRO A 62 20.37 8.26 12.08
CA PRO A 62 20.35 7.16 11.12
C PRO A 62 18.94 6.60 10.94
N ILE A 63 18.63 6.20 9.70
CA ILE A 63 17.32 5.65 9.33
C ILE A 63 17.51 4.29 8.68
N ILE A 64 16.89 3.25 9.21
CA ILE A 64 16.71 1.95 8.56
C ILE A 64 15.32 1.95 7.91
N LEU A 65 15.25 1.66 6.62
CA LEU A 65 13.97 1.52 5.92
C LEU A 65 13.52 0.06 5.94
N VAL A 66 12.33 -0.18 6.48
CA VAL A 66 11.71 -1.50 6.52
C VAL A 66 10.47 -1.48 5.63
N VAL A 67 10.52 -2.26 4.56
CA VAL A 67 9.37 -2.51 3.70
C VAL A 67 8.61 -3.71 4.23
N THR A 68 7.34 -3.54 4.54
CA THR A 68 6.51 -4.56 5.18
C THR A 68 5.59 -5.26 4.17
N LYS A 69 5.02 -6.40 4.59
CA LYS A 69 3.99 -7.17 3.90
C LYS A 69 4.41 -7.74 2.53
N VAL A 70 5.69 -8.08 2.35
CA VAL A 70 6.17 -8.70 1.09
C VAL A 70 5.54 -10.06 0.80
N ASP A 71 4.92 -10.70 1.80
CA ASP A 71 4.12 -11.91 1.61
C ASP A 71 2.85 -11.68 0.78
N LEU A 72 2.40 -10.43 0.63
CA LEU A 72 1.25 -10.06 -0.17
C LEU A 72 1.57 -9.89 -1.65
N LEU A 73 2.84 -9.77 -2.04
CA LEU A 73 3.24 -9.59 -3.44
C LEU A 73 2.83 -10.80 -4.30
N PRO A 74 2.51 -10.64 -5.60
CA PRO A 74 2.18 -11.75 -6.49
C PRO A 74 3.19 -12.89 -6.47
N LYS A 75 2.74 -14.12 -6.80
CA LYS A 75 3.61 -15.29 -6.81
C LYS A 75 4.62 -15.14 -7.95
N GLY A 76 5.89 -15.47 -7.70
CA GLY A 76 6.95 -15.31 -8.69
C GLY A 76 7.55 -13.90 -8.76
N THR A 77 7.09 -12.95 -7.93
CA THR A 77 7.74 -11.63 -7.81
C THR A 77 9.18 -11.79 -7.36
N ASP A 78 10.12 -11.26 -8.13
CA ASP A 78 11.53 -11.21 -7.75
C ASP A 78 11.77 -10.11 -6.70
N LEU A 79 12.13 -10.52 -5.49
CA LEU A 79 12.37 -9.61 -4.39
C LEU A 79 13.66 -8.78 -4.57
N ASN A 80 14.61 -9.21 -5.40
CA ASN A 80 15.79 -8.41 -5.72
C ASN A 80 15.40 -7.20 -6.55
N CYS A 81 14.64 -7.41 -7.63
CA CYS A 81 14.08 -6.34 -8.46
C CYS A 81 13.22 -5.37 -7.63
N VAL A 82 12.42 -5.89 -6.68
CA VAL A 82 11.65 -5.05 -5.75
C VAL A 82 12.58 -4.24 -4.85
N GLY A 83 13.66 -4.84 -4.36
CA GLY A 83 14.67 -4.15 -3.55
C GLY A 83 15.31 -2.98 -4.30
N ASP A 84 15.76 -3.21 -5.54
CA ASP A 84 16.36 -2.20 -6.40
C ASP A 84 15.38 -1.05 -6.67
N TRP A 85 14.12 -1.38 -6.99
CA TRP A 85 13.05 -0.40 -7.17
C TRP A 85 12.80 0.41 -5.88
N VAL A 86 12.77 -0.22 -4.71
CA VAL A 86 12.58 0.48 -3.43
C VAL A 86 13.72 1.46 -3.18
N VAL A 87 14.96 1.08 -3.45
CA VAL A 87 16.14 1.95 -3.31
C VAL A 87 15.98 3.16 -4.23
N GLU A 88 15.68 2.94 -5.51
CA GLU A 88 15.46 3.99 -6.48
C GLU A 88 14.30 4.93 -6.08
N ALA A 89 13.16 4.36 -5.66
CA ALA A 89 12.00 5.11 -5.22
C ALA A 89 12.29 5.95 -3.97
N THR A 90 13.14 5.44 -3.07
CA THR A 90 13.56 6.13 -1.85
C THR A 90 14.53 7.27 -2.17
N MET A 91 15.47 7.07 -3.10
CA MET A 91 16.38 8.10 -3.61
C MET A 91 15.63 9.22 -4.33
N LYS A 92 14.64 8.88 -5.17
CA LYS A 92 13.75 9.86 -5.82
C LYS A 92 13.01 10.75 -4.81
N LYS A 93 12.69 10.20 -3.63
CA LYS A 93 12.09 10.95 -2.50
C LYS A 93 13.13 11.66 -1.62
N ARG A 94 14.40 11.67 -2.03
CA ARG A 94 15.53 12.35 -1.36
C ARG A 94 15.71 11.91 0.10
N LEU A 95 15.44 10.64 0.40
CA LEU A 95 15.63 10.08 1.72
C LEU A 95 16.87 9.19 1.75
N ASN A 96 17.92 9.63 2.43
CA ASN A 96 19.08 8.78 2.68
C ASN A 96 18.76 7.82 3.82
N VAL A 97 19.06 6.54 3.64
CA VAL A 97 18.84 5.46 4.62
C VAL A 97 20.11 4.63 4.75
N LEU A 98 20.35 4.02 5.92
CA LEU A 98 21.49 3.14 6.15
C LEU A 98 21.36 1.83 5.38
N SER A 99 20.14 1.28 5.38
CA SER A 99 19.82 0.01 4.73
C SER A 99 18.32 -0.05 4.41
N VAL A 100 17.99 -0.94 3.49
CA VAL A 100 16.63 -1.28 3.09
C VAL A 100 16.41 -2.76 3.38
N HIS A 101 15.30 -3.10 4.03
CA HIS A 101 14.94 -4.49 4.31
C HIS A 101 13.52 -4.79 3.87
N LEU A 102 13.38 -5.82 3.03
CA LEU A 102 12.10 -6.40 2.63
C LEU A 102 11.66 -7.41 3.69
N THR A 103 10.46 -7.24 4.26
CA THR A 103 10.00 -8.02 5.42
C THR A 103 8.55 -8.45 5.35
N SER A 104 8.27 -9.57 6.01
CA SER A 104 6.92 -10.02 6.33
C SER A 104 6.86 -10.37 7.80
N SER A 105 6.11 -9.61 8.59
CA SER A 105 5.92 -9.90 10.01
C SER A 105 5.11 -11.18 10.24
N LYS A 106 4.27 -11.57 9.27
CA LYS A 106 3.44 -12.79 9.33
C LYS A 106 4.28 -14.05 9.14
N SER A 107 5.16 -14.05 8.13
CA SER A 107 6.03 -15.20 7.83
C SER A 107 7.43 -15.11 8.48
N LEU A 108 7.74 -13.99 9.14
CA LEU A 108 9.04 -13.64 9.72
C LEU A 108 10.19 -13.48 8.72
N VAL A 109 9.90 -13.51 7.41
CA VAL A 109 10.88 -13.25 6.35
C VAL A 109 11.49 -11.87 6.53
N GLY A 110 12.82 -11.79 6.42
CA GLY A 110 13.61 -10.55 6.51
C GLY A 110 13.77 -9.97 7.92
N ILE A 111 12.99 -10.42 8.91
CA ILE A 111 13.00 -9.85 10.27
C ILE A 111 14.36 -10.03 10.94
N ALA A 112 15.01 -11.19 10.78
CA ALA A 112 16.33 -11.45 11.36
C ALA A 112 17.40 -10.46 10.86
N GLY A 113 17.36 -10.10 9.56
CA GLY A 113 18.26 -9.10 8.98
C GLY A 113 18.05 -7.71 9.59
N VAL A 114 16.79 -7.32 9.82
CA VAL A 114 16.49 -6.05 10.49
C VAL A 114 16.96 -6.04 11.94
N VAL A 115 16.74 -7.14 12.68
CA VAL A 115 17.21 -7.26 14.07
C VAL A 115 18.73 -7.12 14.13
N SER A 116 19.45 -7.78 13.22
CA SER A 116 20.91 -7.68 13.11
C SER A 116 21.37 -6.24 12.85
N GLU A 117 20.74 -5.53 11.91
CA GLU A 117 21.10 -4.14 11.61
C GLU A 117 20.76 -3.20 12.77
N ILE A 118 19.62 -3.39 13.44
CA ILE A 118 19.27 -2.63 14.65
C ILE A 118 20.35 -2.84 15.72
N GLN A 119 20.73 -4.08 16.01
CA GLN A 119 21.76 -4.37 17.03
C GLN A 119 23.11 -3.72 16.69
N LYS A 120 23.50 -3.75 15.41
CA LYS A 120 24.74 -3.14 14.92
C LYS A 120 24.72 -1.62 14.96
N GLU A 121 23.63 -1.00 14.53
CA GLU A 121 23.54 0.45 14.34
C GLU A 121 22.96 1.21 15.53
N LYS A 122 22.40 0.51 16.51
CA LYS A 122 21.91 1.12 17.75
C LYS A 122 23.03 1.89 18.44
N LYS A 123 24.20 1.29 18.68
CA LYS A 123 25.39 1.98 19.26
C LYS A 123 25.03 2.87 20.47
N GLY A 124 24.17 2.36 21.36
CA GLY A 124 23.69 3.05 22.56
C GLY A 124 22.51 4.03 22.35
N ARG A 125 21.98 4.17 21.13
CA ARG A 125 20.81 5.00 20.79
C ARG A 125 19.50 4.36 21.23
N ASP A 126 18.49 5.18 21.42
CA ASP A 126 17.10 4.73 21.49
C ASP A 126 16.57 4.43 20.08
N VAL A 127 15.69 3.43 19.96
CA VAL A 127 15.16 2.97 18.67
C VAL A 127 13.70 3.39 18.53
N TYR A 128 13.37 4.19 17.53
CA TYR A 128 12.00 4.65 17.28
C TYR A 128 11.41 4.00 16.05
N ILE A 129 10.26 3.34 16.20
CA ILE A 129 9.55 2.73 15.08
C ILE A 129 8.50 3.71 14.54
N LEU A 130 8.74 4.24 13.34
CA LEU A 130 7.86 5.21 12.68
C LEU A 130 7.15 4.58 11.48
N GLY A 131 5.91 4.99 11.21
CA GLY A 131 5.21 4.61 9.99
C GLY A 131 3.78 5.12 9.96
N SER A 132 3.16 5.06 8.78
CA SER A 132 1.74 5.38 8.66
C SER A 132 0.87 4.36 9.41
N ALA A 133 -0.36 4.74 9.71
CA ALA A 133 -1.40 3.82 10.13
C ALA A 133 -1.50 2.63 9.15
N ASN A 134 -1.83 1.44 9.67
CA ASN A 134 -2.00 0.20 8.90
C ASN A 134 -0.77 -0.31 8.12
N VAL A 135 0.42 0.28 8.31
CA VAL A 135 1.67 -0.20 7.69
C VAL A 135 2.13 -1.56 8.23
N GLY A 136 1.57 -2.01 9.37
CA GLY A 136 1.96 -3.25 10.04
C GLY A 136 2.93 -3.06 11.21
N LYS A 137 3.06 -1.84 11.74
CA LYS A 137 3.96 -1.50 12.87
C LYS A 137 3.85 -2.43 14.08
N SER A 138 2.65 -2.66 14.60
CA SER A 138 2.47 -3.54 15.78
C SER A 138 2.84 -5.00 15.46
N ALA A 139 2.52 -5.49 14.26
CA ALA A 139 2.92 -6.83 13.83
C ALA A 139 4.46 -6.93 13.70
N PHE A 140 5.10 -5.89 13.16
CA PHE A 140 6.54 -5.81 13.05
C PHE A 140 7.24 -5.78 14.41
N ILE A 141 6.77 -4.97 15.36
CA ILE A 141 7.32 -4.92 16.72
C ILE A 141 7.23 -6.31 17.38
N ASN A 142 6.07 -6.97 17.29
CA ASN A 142 5.91 -8.31 17.84
C ASN A 142 6.86 -9.34 17.18
N ALA A 143 7.06 -9.24 15.86
CA ALA A 143 7.99 -10.10 15.14
C ALA A 143 9.45 -9.86 15.55
N VAL A 144 9.86 -8.59 15.71
CA VAL A 144 11.19 -8.19 16.18
C VAL A 144 11.43 -8.69 17.61
N LEU A 145 10.51 -8.44 18.53
CA LEU A 145 10.62 -8.90 19.92
C LEU A 145 10.68 -10.44 20.00
N LYS A 146 9.89 -11.14 19.18
CA LYS A 146 9.96 -12.60 19.06
C LYS A 146 11.36 -13.05 18.61
N MET A 147 11.94 -12.41 17.59
CA MET A 147 13.27 -12.76 17.11
C MET A 147 14.39 -12.41 18.12
N MET A 148 14.29 -11.27 18.79
CA MET A 148 15.27 -10.87 19.81
C MET A 148 15.20 -11.77 21.04
N SER A 149 14.03 -12.31 21.40
CA SER A 149 13.85 -13.16 22.58
C SER A 149 14.69 -14.44 22.58
N TYR A 150 15.18 -14.89 21.42
CA TYR A 150 16.08 -16.05 21.35
C TYR A 150 17.47 -15.78 21.93
N LYS A 151 17.89 -14.51 22.00
CA LYS A 151 19.23 -14.10 22.45
C LYS A 151 19.21 -13.08 23.58
N ASP A 152 18.08 -12.42 23.82
CA ASP A 152 17.94 -11.37 24.81
C ASP A 152 16.77 -11.66 25.79
N PRO A 153 17.06 -11.91 27.09
CA PRO A 153 16.03 -12.19 28.09
C PRO A 153 15.12 -10.99 28.37
N VAL A 154 15.61 -9.76 28.16
CA VAL A 154 14.80 -8.53 28.28
C VAL A 154 13.75 -8.50 27.18
N ALA A 155 14.16 -8.82 25.94
CA ALA A 155 13.22 -8.97 24.84
C ALA A 155 12.20 -10.10 25.08
N ALA A 156 12.62 -11.20 25.72
CA ALA A 156 11.70 -12.29 26.09
C ALA A 156 10.63 -11.83 27.08
N ALA A 157 10.99 -11.03 28.09
CA ALA A 157 10.03 -10.42 29.01
C ALA A 157 9.10 -9.42 28.31
N ALA A 158 9.66 -8.63 27.37
CA ALA A 158 8.93 -7.65 26.57
C ALA A 158 7.92 -8.28 25.60
N ARG A 159 7.94 -9.60 25.35
CA ARG A 159 6.88 -10.28 24.57
C ARG A 159 5.50 -10.21 25.22
N LYS A 160 5.42 -9.87 26.51
CA LYS A 160 4.15 -9.52 27.18
C LYS A 160 3.58 -8.18 26.73
N TYR A 161 4.34 -7.41 25.95
CA TYR A 161 3.85 -6.20 25.28
C TYR A 161 2.62 -6.55 24.48
N LYS A 162 1.47 -6.11 25.00
CA LYS A 162 0.25 -6.00 24.23
C LYS A 162 0.19 -4.55 23.79
N PRO A 163 -0.02 -4.25 22.50
CA PRO A 163 -0.36 -2.90 22.08
C PRO A 163 -1.56 -2.44 22.91
N ILE A 164 -1.34 -1.55 23.88
CA ILE A 164 -2.39 -1.13 24.80
C ILE A 164 -3.31 -0.21 24.00
N GLN A 165 -4.49 -0.69 23.62
CA GLN A 165 -5.59 0.12 23.10
C GLN A 165 -6.26 0.92 24.25
N SER A 166 -5.51 1.58 25.14
CA SER A 166 -6.15 2.29 26.26
C SER A 166 -6.67 3.63 25.76
N ALA A 167 -7.91 3.60 25.31
CA ALA A 167 -8.78 4.76 25.30
C ALA A 167 -9.01 5.20 26.75
N VAL A 168 -8.21 6.17 27.21
CA VAL A 168 -8.64 7.07 28.27
C VAL A 168 -8.82 8.43 27.58
N PRO A 169 -10.06 8.96 27.49
CA PRO A 169 -10.27 10.31 26.99
C PRO A 169 -9.42 11.29 27.82
N GLY A 170 -8.49 12.00 27.18
CA GLY A 170 -7.61 12.99 27.85
C GLY A 170 -6.14 12.60 27.98
N THR A 171 -5.69 11.41 27.57
CA THR A 171 -4.24 11.10 27.51
C THR A 171 -3.65 11.42 26.14
N THR A 172 -2.65 12.29 26.10
CA THR A 172 -1.91 12.62 24.89
C THR A 172 -1.12 11.38 24.45
N LEU A 173 -1.49 10.77 23.32
CA LEU A 173 -0.76 9.63 22.71
C LEU A 173 0.69 10.03 22.41
N GLY A 174 1.60 9.71 23.33
CA GLY A 174 3.04 9.75 23.16
C GLY A 174 3.60 8.38 22.76
N PRO A 175 4.90 8.30 22.41
CA PRO A 175 5.56 7.02 22.18
C PRO A 175 5.46 6.09 23.39
N ILE A 176 5.16 4.82 23.15
CA ILE A 176 5.15 3.79 24.18
C ILE A 176 6.55 3.20 24.27
N GLN A 177 7.15 3.28 25.45
CA GLN A 177 8.46 2.69 25.72
C GLN A 177 8.33 1.18 25.93
N ILE A 178 9.23 0.42 25.30
CA ILE A 178 9.40 -1.01 25.42
C ILE A 178 10.87 -1.28 25.78
N ASP A 179 11.09 -1.90 26.94
CA ASP A 179 12.42 -2.35 27.34
C ASP A 179 12.72 -3.64 26.56
N ALA A 180 13.38 -3.51 25.41
CA ALA A 180 13.61 -4.59 24.46
C ALA A 180 15.08 -5.05 24.37
N PHE A 181 15.99 -4.39 25.10
CA PHE A 181 17.42 -4.56 24.91
C PHE A 181 18.16 -4.60 26.25
N LEU A 182 19.00 -5.61 26.44
CA LEU A 182 19.89 -5.72 27.60
C LEU A 182 21.03 -4.68 27.56
N SER A 183 21.52 -4.33 26.37
CA SER A 183 22.71 -3.49 26.16
C SER A 183 22.49 -1.98 26.40
N GLY A 184 21.43 -1.58 27.11
CA GLY A 184 21.01 -0.19 27.30
C GLY A 184 20.34 0.43 26.06
N GLY A 185 19.59 1.52 26.25
CA GLY A 185 18.72 2.15 25.24
C GLY A 185 17.40 1.39 25.03
N LYS A 186 16.33 2.09 24.64
CA LYS A 186 14.94 1.59 24.64
C LYS A 186 14.36 1.49 23.23
N LEU A 187 13.30 0.71 23.08
CA LEU A 187 12.50 0.64 21.86
C LEU A 187 11.23 1.47 22.07
N TYR A 188 10.91 2.37 21.16
CA TYR A 188 9.74 3.23 21.23
C TYR A 188 8.77 2.91 20.10
N ASP A 189 7.56 2.51 20.48
CA ASP A 189 6.43 2.36 19.57
C ASP A 189 5.71 3.71 19.44
N THR A 190 5.81 4.37 18.29
CA THR A 190 5.11 5.66 18.09
C THR A 190 3.70 5.43 17.57
N PRO A 191 2.76 6.37 17.81
CA PRO A 191 1.46 6.33 17.15
C PRO A 191 1.59 6.26 15.61
N GLY A 192 0.69 5.53 14.96
CA GLY A 192 0.67 5.44 13.50
C GLY A 192 0.10 6.72 12.89
N VAL A 193 0.78 7.27 11.89
CA VAL A 193 0.33 8.53 11.24
C VAL A 193 -0.82 8.25 10.30
N HIS A 194 -1.93 8.95 10.48
CA HIS A 194 -3.01 8.92 9.50
C HIS A 194 -2.75 9.92 8.39
N LEU A 195 -2.76 9.43 7.15
CA LEU A 195 -2.45 10.21 5.96
C LEU A 195 -3.75 10.41 5.18
N HIS A 196 -4.18 11.66 5.07
CA HIS A 196 -5.48 12.06 4.49
C HIS A 196 -5.72 11.60 3.04
N HIS A 197 -4.65 11.30 2.29
CA HIS A 197 -4.72 10.88 0.90
C HIS A 197 -4.80 9.35 0.71
N ARG A 198 -4.86 8.57 1.79
CA ARG A 198 -5.01 7.11 1.74
C ARG A 198 -6.49 6.75 1.87
N GLN A 199 -6.91 5.66 1.23
CA GLN A 199 -8.28 5.17 1.31
C GLN A 199 -8.86 5.03 2.72
N ALA A 200 -8.03 4.65 3.71
CA ALA A 200 -8.47 4.56 5.11
C ALA A 200 -8.95 5.89 5.71
N ALA A 201 -8.66 7.02 5.05
CA ALA A 201 -9.07 8.38 5.40
C ALA A 201 -10.25 8.90 4.58
N VAL A 202 -10.80 8.08 3.68
CA VAL A 202 -11.88 8.48 2.76
C VAL A 202 -13.06 7.51 2.82
N ILE A 203 -12.78 6.26 3.19
CA ILE A 203 -13.77 5.17 3.22
C ILE A 203 -14.18 4.94 4.67
N HIS A 204 -15.46 4.67 4.88
CA HIS A 204 -16.00 4.40 6.20
C HIS A 204 -15.40 3.13 6.82
N SER A 205 -15.33 3.12 8.15
CA SER A 205 -14.63 2.09 8.92
C SER A 205 -15.09 0.65 8.67
N GLU A 206 -16.37 0.48 8.32
CA GLU A 206 -17.03 -0.80 8.07
C GLU A 206 -16.50 -1.50 6.80
N ASP A 207 -16.04 -0.73 5.80
CA ASP A 207 -15.55 -1.27 4.53
C ASP A 207 -14.03 -1.48 4.52
N LEU A 208 -13.30 -0.85 5.46
CA LEU A 208 -11.84 -0.98 5.57
C LEU A 208 -11.34 -2.43 5.72
N PRO A 209 -12.01 -3.34 6.45
CA PRO A 209 -11.63 -4.75 6.49
C PRO A 209 -11.66 -5.43 5.13
N ALA A 210 -12.63 -5.09 4.27
CA ALA A 210 -12.73 -5.64 2.92
C ALA A 210 -11.57 -5.18 2.04
N LEU A 211 -11.06 -3.97 2.25
CA LEU A 211 -9.96 -3.38 1.48
C LEU A 211 -8.58 -3.78 1.97
N ALA A 212 -8.47 -4.34 3.17
CA ALA A 212 -7.20 -4.81 3.70
C ALA A 212 -6.82 -6.17 3.06
N PRO A 213 -5.74 -6.25 2.25
CA PRO A 213 -5.31 -7.52 1.65
C PRO A 213 -4.90 -8.53 2.75
N GLN A 214 -5.65 -9.63 2.85
CA GLN A 214 -5.41 -10.71 3.84
C GLN A 214 -4.54 -11.85 3.30
N SER A 215 -4.37 -11.90 1.98
CA SER A 215 -3.65 -12.93 1.27
C SER A 215 -2.95 -12.34 0.06
N ARG A 216 -2.10 -13.15 -0.57
CA ARG A 216 -1.33 -12.78 -1.75
C ARG A 216 -2.22 -12.14 -2.81
N ILE A 217 -1.83 -10.95 -3.25
CA ILE A 217 -2.51 -10.21 -4.31
C ILE A 217 -2.34 -10.96 -5.62
N ARG A 218 -3.44 -11.05 -6.36
CA ARG A 218 -3.48 -11.64 -7.70
C ARG A 218 -3.88 -10.54 -8.68
N GLY A 219 -3.11 -10.42 -9.75
CA GLY A 219 -3.45 -9.54 -10.85
C GLY A 219 -4.73 -10.01 -11.53
N ARG A 220 -5.60 -9.07 -11.87
CA ARG A 220 -6.74 -9.29 -12.76
C ARG A 220 -6.54 -8.44 -14.00
N SER A 221 -6.18 -9.11 -15.09
CA SER A 221 -5.86 -8.48 -16.35
C SER A 221 -7.11 -8.28 -17.20
N PHE A 222 -7.15 -7.18 -17.95
CA PHE A 222 -8.22 -6.84 -18.88
C PHE A 222 -7.64 -6.33 -20.19
N PRO A 223 -8.15 -6.75 -21.36
CA PRO A 223 -9.33 -7.60 -21.56
C PRO A 223 -9.16 -9.05 -21.06
N ASN A 224 -10.22 -9.64 -20.50
CA ASN A 224 -10.24 -11.05 -20.08
C ASN A 224 -11.44 -11.78 -20.71
N PRO A 225 -11.21 -12.75 -21.60
CA PRO A 225 -12.27 -13.45 -22.32
C PRO A 225 -13.18 -14.31 -21.42
N GLN A 226 -12.76 -14.58 -20.18
CA GLN A 226 -13.53 -15.38 -19.22
C GLN A 226 -14.56 -14.57 -18.42
N ILE A 227 -14.58 -13.24 -18.57
CA ILE A 227 -15.51 -12.38 -17.85
C ILE A 227 -16.80 -12.27 -18.65
N PRO A 228 -17.96 -12.62 -18.05
CA PRO A 228 -19.25 -12.44 -18.71
C PRO A 228 -19.48 -10.94 -18.94
N LEU A 229 -19.44 -10.54 -20.21
CA LEU A 229 -19.78 -9.20 -20.67
C LEU A 229 -21.04 -9.31 -21.51
N ASP A 230 -21.84 -8.24 -21.55
CA ASP A 230 -22.92 -8.14 -22.51
C ASP A 230 -22.34 -8.21 -23.94
N LYS A 231 -23.17 -8.68 -24.88
CA LYS A 231 -22.74 -8.97 -26.24
C LYS A 231 -22.12 -7.74 -26.93
N LEU A 232 -22.68 -6.56 -26.69
CA LEU A 232 -22.21 -5.32 -27.29
C LEU A 232 -20.81 -4.95 -26.78
N THR A 233 -20.59 -4.98 -25.47
CA THR A 233 -19.27 -4.69 -24.88
C THR A 233 -18.25 -5.75 -25.29
N ALA A 234 -18.63 -7.02 -25.37
CA ALA A 234 -17.75 -8.09 -25.84
C ALA A 234 -17.32 -7.91 -27.31
N ASP A 235 -18.23 -7.48 -28.18
CA ASP A 235 -17.93 -7.24 -29.60
C ASP A 235 -17.05 -5.99 -29.79
N ARG A 236 -17.25 -4.94 -28.97
CA ARG A 236 -16.36 -3.77 -28.93
C ARG A 236 -14.95 -4.14 -28.45
N LEU A 237 -14.84 -4.97 -27.42
CA LEU A 237 -13.56 -5.44 -26.87
C LEU A 237 -12.75 -6.21 -27.92
N LYS A 238 -13.42 -7.03 -28.73
CA LYS A 238 -12.79 -7.80 -29.82
C LYS A 238 -12.32 -6.92 -30.98
N SER A 239 -13.05 -5.84 -31.28
CA SER A 239 -12.79 -5.00 -32.46
C SER A 239 -11.82 -3.85 -32.19
N ASN A 240 -11.83 -3.29 -30.98
CA ASN A 240 -11.09 -2.06 -30.67
C ASN A 240 -10.30 -2.12 -29.34
N GLY A 241 -10.14 -3.31 -28.75
CA GLY A 241 -9.49 -3.49 -27.46
C GLY A 241 -10.23 -2.73 -26.34
N LEU A 242 -9.48 -2.04 -25.48
CA LEU A 242 -10.07 -1.28 -24.36
C LEU A 242 -10.56 0.14 -24.76
N ASN A 243 -10.40 0.55 -26.02
CA ASN A 243 -10.75 1.92 -26.44
C ASN A 243 -12.24 2.21 -26.25
N GLY A 244 -12.56 3.33 -25.58
CA GLY A 244 -13.93 3.76 -25.33
C GLY A 244 -14.65 2.96 -24.24
N LEU A 245 -13.90 2.25 -23.39
CA LEU A 245 -14.42 1.54 -22.22
C LEU A 245 -13.99 2.23 -20.92
N SER A 246 -14.89 2.19 -19.95
CA SER A 246 -14.67 2.61 -18.58
C SER A 246 -14.64 1.41 -17.66
N ILE A 247 -13.57 1.32 -16.87
CA ILE A 247 -13.35 0.22 -15.93
C ILE A 247 -13.52 0.74 -14.50
N PHE A 248 -14.51 0.21 -13.80
CA PHE A 248 -14.76 0.45 -12.39
C PHE A 248 -14.07 -0.60 -11.54
N TRP A 249 -13.41 -0.18 -10.46
CA TRP A 249 -12.82 -1.06 -9.45
C TRP A 249 -13.48 -0.77 -8.10
N GLY A 250 -14.51 -1.56 -7.78
CA GLY A 250 -15.54 -1.19 -6.81
C GLY A 250 -16.21 0.13 -7.18
N GLY A 251 -16.72 0.85 -6.18
CA GLY A 251 -17.20 2.23 -6.32
C GLY A 251 -16.12 3.28 -6.05
N LEU A 252 -14.84 2.88 -5.96
CA LEU A 252 -13.73 3.70 -5.48
C LEU A 252 -12.83 4.27 -6.58
N VAL A 253 -12.75 3.59 -7.73
CA VAL A 253 -11.88 3.97 -8.84
C VAL A 253 -12.60 3.73 -10.14
N ARG A 254 -12.50 4.71 -11.05
CA ARG A 254 -12.93 4.60 -12.44
C ARG A 254 -11.76 4.94 -13.33
N VAL A 255 -11.54 4.11 -14.36
CA VAL A 255 -10.51 4.32 -15.37
C VAL A 255 -11.20 4.43 -16.72
N ASP A 256 -11.18 5.63 -17.30
CA ASP A 256 -11.68 5.87 -18.65
C ASP A 256 -10.55 5.67 -19.66
N VAL A 257 -10.70 4.67 -20.54
CA VAL A 257 -9.67 4.34 -21.53
C VAL A 257 -9.94 5.09 -22.83
N MET A 258 -9.31 6.26 -22.96
CA MET A 258 -9.51 7.16 -24.09
C MET A 258 -8.85 6.65 -25.38
N LYS A 259 -7.58 6.22 -25.28
CA LYS A 259 -6.79 5.76 -26.43
C LYS A 259 -5.67 4.81 -25.99
N VAL A 260 -5.66 3.59 -26.52
CA VAL A 260 -4.65 2.56 -26.29
C VAL A 260 -4.43 1.70 -27.53
N LEU A 261 -3.38 0.88 -27.54
CA LEU A 261 -3.23 -0.16 -28.56
C LEU A 261 -4.30 -1.24 -28.35
N PRO A 262 -4.77 -1.92 -29.41
CA PRO A 262 -5.75 -3.00 -29.29
C PRO A 262 -5.30 -4.12 -28.32
N GLU A 263 -3.99 -4.37 -28.24
CA GLU A 263 -3.37 -5.42 -27.42
C GLU A 263 -3.04 -4.96 -25.98
N THR A 264 -3.37 -3.72 -25.63
CA THR A 264 -3.07 -3.18 -24.30
C THR A 264 -3.83 -3.93 -23.21
N LEU A 265 -3.09 -4.30 -22.17
CA LEU A 265 -3.58 -5.02 -21.01
C LEU A 265 -3.47 -4.12 -19.78
N LEU A 266 -4.57 -4.01 -19.04
CA LEU A 266 -4.60 -3.38 -17.73
C LEU A 266 -4.72 -4.46 -16.65
N THR A 267 -3.69 -4.61 -15.83
CA THR A 267 -3.65 -5.61 -14.76
C THR A 267 -3.85 -4.95 -13.40
N PHE A 268 -4.99 -5.21 -12.76
CA PHE A 268 -5.34 -4.65 -11.46
C PHE A 268 -4.82 -5.55 -10.32
N TYR A 269 -3.99 -4.97 -9.45
CA TYR A 269 -3.42 -5.63 -8.29
C TYR A 269 -3.95 -4.98 -7.01
N GLY A 270 -4.88 -5.66 -6.33
CA GLY A 270 -5.37 -5.24 -5.02
C GLY A 270 -6.33 -6.24 -4.36
N PRO A 271 -7.18 -5.78 -3.43
CA PRO A 271 -8.05 -6.65 -2.63
C PRO A 271 -9.00 -7.51 -3.47
N LYS A 272 -9.14 -8.79 -3.11
CA LYS A 272 -10.00 -9.72 -3.86
C LYS A 272 -11.50 -9.36 -3.77
N SER A 273 -11.90 -8.72 -2.68
CA SER A 273 -13.26 -8.25 -2.42
C SER A 273 -13.74 -7.22 -3.45
N LEU A 274 -12.82 -6.41 -3.99
CA LEU A 274 -13.18 -5.40 -4.98
C LEU A 274 -13.45 -6.05 -6.33
N GLN A 275 -14.69 -5.92 -6.77
CA GLN A 275 -15.10 -6.36 -8.09
C GLN A 275 -14.66 -5.34 -9.14
N ILE A 276 -14.47 -5.83 -10.36
CA ILE A 276 -14.15 -4.99 -11.51
C ILE A 276 -15.32 -5.10 -12.48
N HIS A 277 -15.82 -3.96 -12.92
CA HIS A 277 -16.94 -3.85 -13.85
C HIS A 277 -16.50 -2.99 -15.03
N ILE A 278 -16.94 -3.35 -16.23
CA ILE A 278 -16.59 -2.65 -17.47
C ILE A 278 -17.87 -2.26 -18.17
N VAL A 279 -17.93 -1.00 -18.60
CA VAL A 279 -19.05 -0.46 -19.38
C VAL A 279 -18.51 0.44 -20.51
N PRO A 280 -19.29 0.67 -21.57
CA PRO A 280 -18.99 1.73 -22.53
C PRO A 280 -18.84 3.09 -21.83
N THR A 281 -17.85 3.88 -22.22
CA THR A 281 -17.57 5.17 -21.55
C THR A 281 -18.75 6.14 -21.61
N GLU A 282 -19.55 6.08 -22.67
CA GLU A 282 -20.78 6.87 -22.81
C GLU A 282 -21.86 6.53 -21.76
N GLU A 283 -21.85 5.32 -21.18
CA GLU A 283 -22.83 4.87 -20.18
C GLU A 283 -22.29 4.97 -18.75
N ALA A 284 -21.00 5.28 -18.59
CA ALA A 284 -20.29 5.12 -17.32
C ALA A 284 -20.79 6.06 -16.21
N ASP A 285 -21.24 7.27 -16.54
CA ASP A 285 -21.80 8.21 -15.55
C ASP A 285 -23.14 7.71 -15.00
N GLU A 286 -24.05 7.30 -15.88
CA GLU A 286 -25.36 6.75 -15.50
C GLU A 286 -25.20 5.44 -14.72
N PHE A 287 -24.33 4.56 -15.20
CA PHE A 287 -23.99 3.30 -14.52
C PHE A 287 -23.47 3.55 -13.10
N TYR A 288 -22.55 4.50 -12.90
CA TYR A 288 -22.02 4.80 -11.58
C TYR A 288 -23.10 5.29 -10.61
N LEU A 289 -23.95 6.22 -11.04
CA LEU A 289 -25.01 6.78 -10.21
C LEU A 289 -26.00 5.70 -9.73
N LYS A 290 -26.35 4.79 -10.64
CA LYS A 290 -27.26 3.68 -10.38
C LYS A 290 -26.63 2.61 -9.49
N GLU A 291 -25.40 2.19 -9.79
CA GLU A 291 -24.81 0.97 -9.24
C GLU A 291 -23.86 1.20 -8.04
N VAL A 292 -23.45 2.43 -7.75
CA VAL A 292 -22.71 2.75 -6.51
C VAL A 292 -23.55 2.39 -5.29
N GLY A 293 -22.94 1.65 -4.35
CA GLY A 293 -23.63 1.10 -3.19
C GLY A 293 -24.30 -0.26 -3.42
N VAL A 294 -24.46 -0.70 -4.68
CA VAL A 294 -25.16 -1.94 -5.07
C VAL A 294 -24.15 -2.95 -5.66
N LEU A 295 -23.82 -2.81 -6.95
CA LEU A 295 -22.77 -3.62 -7.60
C LEU A 295 -21.38 -3.02 -7.38
N LEU A 296 -21.28 -1.69 -7.37
CA LEU A 296 -20.04 -0.97 -7.18
C LEU A 296 -19.82 -0.70 -5.69
N THR A 297 -19.29 -1.72 -5.02
CA THR A 297 -18.97 -1.69 -3.59
C THR A 297 -17.48 -2.00 -3.34
N PRO A 298 -16.88 -1.42 -2.28
CA PRO A 298 -17.33 -0.26 -1.50
C PRO A 298 -17.40 1.06 -2.32
N PRO A 299 -18.15 2.09 -1.85
CA PRO A 299 -18.91 2.12 -0.59
C PRO A 299 -20.12 1.18 -0.62
N SER A 300 -20.56 0.70 0.54
CA SER A 300 -21.82 -0.05 0.68
C SER A 300 -23.07 0.87 0.61
N GLU A 301 -24.25 0.31 0.33
CA GLU A 301 -25.52 1.06 0.22
C GLU A 301 -25.79 1.96 1.44
N LYS A 302 -25.57 1.43 2.65
CA LYS A 302 -25.70 2.18 3.90
C LYS A 302 -24.80 3.44 3.93
N GLN A 303 -23.59 3.33 3.39
CA GLN A 303 -22.65 4.46 3.36
C GLN A 303 -22.93 5.46 2.24
N LYS A 304 -23.53 5.00 1.13
CA LYS A 304 -24.06 5.92 0.11
C LYS A 304 -25.06 6.89 0.74
N LEU A 305 -25.92 6.38 1.63
CA LEU A 305 -26.90 7.17 2.36
C LEU A 305 -26.25 8.14 3.38
N ASP A 306 -25.09 7.79 3.93
CA ASP A 306 -24.32 8.59 4.91
C ASP A 306 -23.44 9.70 4.28
N ASN A 307 -23.82 10.24 3.11
CA ASN A 307 -23.13 11.30 2.36
C ASN A 307 -21.87 10.89 1.57
N TRP A 308 -21.94 9.79 0.80
CA TRP A 308 -20.92 9.52 -0.21
C TRP A 308 -20.95 10.57 -1.33
N MET A 309 -19.85 11.33 -1.49
CA MET A 309 -19.76 12.43 -2.46
C MET A 309 -19.46 11.98 -3.90
N GLY A 310 -19.22 10.68 -4.13
CA GLY A 310 -18.80 10.17 -5.43
C GLY A 310 -17.29 10.23 -5.66
N LEU A 311 -16.87 9.99 -6.91
CA LEU A 311 -15.48 10.09 -7.31
C LEU A 311 -15.10 11.57 -7.55
N GLU A 312 -14.31 12.16 -6.65
CA GLU A 312 -13.99 13.59 -6.70
C GLU A 312 -12.68 13.92 -7.45
N THR A 313 -11.68 13.03 -7.41
CA THR A 313 -10.38 13.26 -8.06
C THR A 313 -10.37 12.73 -9.49
N LYS A 314 -10.22 13.63 -10.47
CA LYS A 314 -9.93 13.30 -11.86
C LYS A 314 -8.48 13.59 -12.21
N ARG A 315 -7.81 12.63 -12.87
CA ARG A 315 -6.44 12.77 -13.37
C ARG A 315 -6.36 12.22 -14.78
N GLU A 316 -5.91 13.04 -15.72
CA GLU A 316 -5.58 12.60 -17.07
C GLU A 316 -4.12 12.15 -17.10
N LEU A 317 -3.88 10.96 -17.64
CA LEU A 317 -2.56 10.36 -17.72
C LEU A 317 -2.20 10.10 -19.19
N GLN A 318 -1.07 10.65 -19.63
CA GLN A 318 -0.44 10.27 -20.89
C GLN A 318 0.75 9.39 -20.59
N ILE A 319 0.58 8.08 -20.81
CA ILE A 319 1.61 7.08 -20.53
C ILE A 319 2.38 6.83 -21.82
N LYS A 320 3.66 7.21 -21.82
CA LYS A 320 4.59 6.87 -22.90
C LYS A 320 5.20 5.51 -22.60
N TYR A 321 5.48 4.75 -23.66
CA TYR A 321 6.21 3.50 -23.59
C TYR A 321 7.31 3.52 -24.64
N GLU A 322 8.45 2.94 -24.30
CA GLU A 322 9.62 2.82 -25.18
C GLU A 322 9.88 1.36 -25.54
N ASP A 323 9.57 0.45 -24.61
CA ASP A 323 9.74 -0.98 -24.72
C ASP A 323 8.38 -1.67 -24.69
N PHE A 324 8.06 -2.44 -25.73
CA PHE A 324 6.82 -3.21 -25.83
C PHE A 324 6.89 -4.52 -25.04
N GLU A 325 8.07 -4.93 -24.57
CA GLU A 325 8.28 -6.19 -23.86
C GLU A 325 8.10 -6.06 -22.34
N ARG A 326 7.93 -4.83 -21.84
CA ARG A 326 7.78 -4.53 -20.42
C ARG A 326 6.53 -3.71 -20.17
N PRO A 327 5.94 -3.80 -18.96
CA PRO A 327 4.91 -2.86 -18.55
C PRO A 327 5.41 -1.42 -18.69
N ALA A 328 4.60 -0.55 -19.30
CA ALA A 328 4.94 0.85 -19.50
C ALA A 328 5.06 1.58 -18.17
N CYS A 329 4.14 1.31 -17.24
CA CYS A 329 4.19 1.84 -15.88
C CYS A 329 3.20 1.11 -14.95
N ASP A 330 3.37 1.35 -13.65
CA ASP A 330 2.35 1.04 -12.64
C ASP A 330 1.66 2.32 -12.15
N VAL A 331 0.35 2.39 -12.32
CA VAL A 331 -0.50 3.44 -11.77
C VAL A 331 -0.91 3.05 -10.34
N ALA A 332 -0.12 3.52 -9.37
CA ALA A 332 -0.40 3.29 -7.95
C ALA A 332 -1.59 4.15 -7.44
N ILE A 333 -2.57 3.47 -6.83
CA ILE A 333 -3.74 4.05 -6.15
C ILE A 333 -3.52 3.97 -4.64
N SER A 334 -3.37 5.14 -4.01
CA SER A 334 -3.01 5.26 -2.59
C SER A 334 -4.00 4.55 -1.68
N GLY A 335 -3.53 3.55 -0.94
CA GLY A 335 -4.31 2.76 0.02
C GLY A 335 -4.99 1.52 -0.57
N LEU A 336 -4.89 1.29 -1.88
CA LEU A 336 -5.59 0.20 -2.57
C LEU A 336 -4.66 -0.85 -3.16
N GLY A 337 -3.68 -0.40 -3.93
CA GLY A 337 -2.90 -1.23 -4.83
C GLY A 337 -2.52 -0.46 -6.08
N TRP A 338 -2.31 -1.16 -7.19
CA TRP A 338 -1.88 -0.54 -8.43
C TRP A 338 -2.49 -1.20 -9.67
N ILE A 339 -2.42 -0.48 -10.78
CA ILE A 339 -2.82 -0.96 -12.10
C ILE A 339 -1.56 -0.97 -12.95
N SER A 340 -1.13 -2.15 -13.40
CA SER A 340 -0.04 -2.26 -14.35
C SER A 340 -0.58 -2.03 -15.76
N VAL A 341 0.12 -1.19 -16.52
CA VAL A 341 -0.25 -0.82 -17.89
C VAL A 341 0.75 -1.45 -18.83
N GLU A 342 0.32 -2.49 -19.54
CA GLU A 342 1.14 -3.25 -20.48
C GLU A 342 0.70 -2.90 -21.90
N PRO A 343 1.55 -2.26 -22.73
CA PRO A 343 1.17 -1.84 -24.08
C PRO A 343 0.74 -3.00 -24.97
N VAL A 344 1.41 -4.15 -24.83
CA VAL A 344 1.17 -5.38 -25.60
C VAL A 344 1.26 -6.57 -24.66
N SER A 345 0.23 -7.43 -24.67
CA SER A 345 0.20 -8.65 -23.87
C SER A 345 1.25 -9.67 -24.31
N GLN A 346 2.05 -10.18 -23.36
CA GLN A 346 2.97 -11.29 -23.62
C GLN A 346 2.22 -12.62 -23.92
N LEU A 347 0.95 -12.76 -23.51
CA LEU A 347 0.13 -13.96 -23.76
C LEU A 347 -0.22 -14.15 -25.24
N LEU A 348 -0.28 -13.07 -26.02
CA LEU A 348 -0.49 -13.13 -27.48
C LEU A 348 0.74 -13.67 -28.22
N ARG A 349 1.93 -13.70 -27.59
CA ARG A 349 3.16 -14.22 -28.22
C ARG A 349 3.32 -15.73 -28.08
N THR A 350 2.71 -16.34 -27.05
CA THR A 350 2.76 -17.81 -26.88
C THR A 350 1.87 -18.57 -27.86
N SER A 351 0.90 -17.92 -28.50
CA SER A 351 0.11 -18.53 -29.59
C SER A 351 0.83 -18.51 -30.94
N ASP A 352 1.63 -17.48 -31.21
CA ASP A 352 2.31 -17.32 -32.51
C ASP A 352 3.63 -18.11 -32.61
N SER A 353 4.17 -18.56 -31.48
CA SER A 353 5.39 -19.40 -31.45
C SER A 353 5.12 -20.91 -31.59
N SER A 354 3.85 -21.33 -31.67
CA SER A 354 3.48 -22.74 -31.87
C SER A 354 3.09 -23.13 -33.30
N GLU A 355 3.11 -22.21 -34.27
CA GLU A 355 2.77 -22.51 -35.67
C GLU A 355 3.97 -22.56 -36.63
N GLY A 356 5.19 -22.63 -36.12
CA GLY A 356 6.41 -22.54 -36.93
C GLY A 356 7.44 -23.63 -36.68
N GLU A 357 7.04 -24.89 -36.52
CA GLU A 357 7.98 -26.03 -36.62
C GLU A 357 7.24 -27.35 -36.88
N THR A 358 6.92 -27.60 -38.15
CA THR A 358 6.74 -28.96 -38.68
C THR A 358 7.50 -29.03 -40.00
N VAL A 359 8.34 -30.07 -40.08
CA VAL A 359 9.31 -30.47 -41.12
C VAL A 359 8.80 -30.35 -42.55
#